data_AF-A0A4U1FFP7-F1
#
_entry.id   AF-A0A4U1FFP7-F1
#
_cell.length_a   1.000
_cell.length_b   1.000
_cell.length_c   1.000
_cell.angle_alpha   90.00
_cell.angle_beta   90.00
_cell.angle_gamma   90.00
#
_symmetry.space_group_name_H-M   'P 1'
#
loop_
_entity.id
_entity.type
_entity.pdbx_description
1 polymer ?
#
loop_
_entity_poly.entity_id
_entity_poly.type
_entity_poly.pdbx_seq_one_letter_code
_entity_poly.pdbx_strand_id
1 'polypeptide(L)'
;GGSVARAILESKKYEVRALARDVTQPNGQVLRDLGADVVKGDLNDKASVEASLKGAFMVTNFWDHFSKEKEMAPLPMGDVPMDGISVADVGEVICSIFNLPEKFVGKIVGLSAEAQTVQQHADALSKGLGKEVRDAEITLEAYEKLEFSAAKEMANMCHFYRMKPDCDSKLTHRLNPKVKSFSQLISKNQSALKGI
;
A
#
# COMPACT_ATOMS: atom_id res chain seq x y z
N GLY A 1 -4.93 0.94 -5.96
CA GLY A 1 -5.76 1.18 -7.16
C GLY A 1 -5.45 0.15 -8.24
N GLY A 2 -4.32 0.29 -8.95
CA GLY A 2 -3.99 -0.59 -10.08
C GLY A 2 -3.86 -2.09 -9.76
N SER A 3 -3.33 -2.46 -8.59
CA SER A 3 -3.26 -3.88 -8.17
C SER A 3 -4.65 -4.51 -8.03
N VAL A 4 -5.59 -3.78 -7.40
CA VAL A 4 -6.99 -4.21 -7.26
C VAL A 4 -7.67 -4.33 -8.61
N ALA A 5 -7.54 -3.32 -9.49
CA ALA A 5 -8.13 -3.38 -10.82
C ALA A 5 -7.67 -4.61 -11.62
N ARG A 6 -6.35 -4.91 -11.59
CA ARG A 6 -5.80 -6.10 -12.25
C ARG A 6 -6.32 -7.41 -11.65
N ALA A 7 -6.29 -7.57 -10.33
CA ALA A 7 -6.77 -8.78 -9.68
C ALA A 7 -8.26 -9.04 -9.95
N ILE A 8 -9.08 -7.98 -9.99
CA ILE A 8 -10.51 -8.10 -10.30
C ILE A 8 -10.71 -8.47 -11.79
N LEU A 9 -10.01 -7.82 -12.72
CA LEU A 9 -10.07 -8.15 -14.15
C LEU A 9 -9.66 -9.62 -14.40
N GLU A 10 -8.58 -10.07 -13.77
CA GLU A 10 -8.09 -11.45 -13.89
C GLU A 10 -9.10 -12.48 -13.37
N SER A 11 -9.90 -12.12 -12.35
CA SER A 11 -10.96 -12.99 -11.82
C SER A 11 -12.08 -13.25 -12.82
N LYS A 12 -12.29 -12.35 -13.79
CA LYS A 12 -13.39 -12.37 -14.78
C LYS A 12 -14.81 -12.42 -14.20
N LYS A 13 -14.97 -12.15 -12.90
CA LYS A 13 -16.27 -12.15 -12.21
C LYS A 13 -16.96 -10.80 -12.22
N TYR A 14 -16.21 -9.73 -12.43
CA TYR A 14 -16.69 -8.36 -12.37
C TYR A 14 -16.19 -7.59 -13.58
N GLU A 15 -17.02 -6.67 -14.05
CA GLU A 15 -16.56 -5.58 -14.91
C GLU A 15 -15.82 -4.55 -14.05
N VAL A 16 -14.76 -3.96 -14.61
CA VAL A 16 -13.96 -2.96 -13.89
C VAL A 16 -14.08 -1.62 -14.57
N ARG A 17 -14.57 -0.63 -13.84
CA ARG A 17 -14.50 0.77 -14.22
C ARG A 17 -13.40 1.47 -13.42
N ALA A 18 -12.41 2.03 -14.11
CA ALA A 18 -11.33 2.78 -13.48
C ALA A 18 -11.53 4.28 -13.71
N LEU A 19 -11.70 5.03 -12.63
CA LEU A 19 -11.82 6.48 -12.65
C LEU A 19 -10.43 7.13 -12.66
N ALA A 20 -10.15 8.00 -13.64
CA ALA A 20 -8.88 8.72 -13.72
C ALA A 20 -9.10 10.19 -14.14
N ARG A 21 -8.32 11.11 -13.54
CA ARG A 21 -8.34 12.54 -13.92
C ARG A 21 -7.91 12.76 -15.38
N ASP A 22 -6.89 12.01 -15.79
CA ASP A 22 -6.36 11.99 -17.15
C ASP A 22 -6.33 10.55 -17.67
N VAL A 23 -7.17 10.29 -18.65
CA VAL A 23 -7.37 8.96 -19.23
C VAL A 23 -6.38 8.64 -20.35
N THR A 24 -5.48 9.58 -20.69
CA THR A 24 -4.44 9.39 -21.71
C THR A 24 -3.13 8.86 -21.11
N GLN A 25 -3.03 8.86 -19.77
CA GLN A 25 -1.84 8.38 -19.07
C GLN A 25 -1.56 6.90 -19.34
N PRO A 26 -0.28 6.48 -19.45
CA PRO A 26 0.09 5.10 -19.77
C PRO A 26 -0.56 4.06 -18.85
N ASN A 27 -0.66 4.35 -17.56
CA ASN A 27 -1.30 3.46 -16.59
C ASN A 27 -2.79 3.24 -16.87
N GLY A 28 -3.49 4.26 -17.36
CA GLY A 28 -4.88 4.14 -17.80
C GLY A 28 -5.00 3.27 -19.04
N GLN A 29 -4.12 3.46 -20.02
CA GLN A 29 -4.11 2.65 -21.24
C GLN A 29 -3.86 1.17 -20.94
N VAL A 30 -2.90 0.85 -20.05
CA VAL A 30 -2.66 -0.53 -19.61
C VAL A 30 -3.92 -1.17 -19.03
N LEU A 31 -4.71 -0.44 -18.24
CA LEU A 31 -5.95 -0.98 -17.70
C LEU A 31 -7.02 -1.18 -18.78
N ARG A 32 -7.11 -0.28 -19.77
CA ARG A 32 -8.00 -0.48 -20.93
C ARG A 32 -7.64 -1.74 -21.72
N ASP A 33 -6.36 -1.94 -21.99
CA ASP A 33 -5.88 -3.09 -22.76
C ASP A 33 -6.17 -4.42 -22.03
N LEU A 34 -6.24 -4.37 -20.69
CA LEU A 34 -6.66 -5.49 -19.84
C LEU A 34 -8.19 -5.64 -19.72
N GLY A 35 -8.98 -4.75 -20.32
CA GLY A 35 -10.44 -4.81 -20.37
C GLY A 35 -11.19 -3.90 -19.39
N ALA A 36 -10.51 -2.94 -18.74
CA ALA A 36 -11.21 -1.96 -17.90
C ALA A 36 -11.90 -0.86 -18.73
N ASP A 37 -13.07 -0.45 -18.27
CA ASP A 37 -13.73 0.80 -18.69
C ASP A 37 -13.05 1.98 -17.98
N VAL A 38 -12.11 2.64 -18.66
CA VAL A 38 -11.37 3.78 -18.09
C VAL A 38 -12.07 5.09 -18.43
N VAL A 39 -12.68 5.69 -17.41
CA VAL A 39 -13.51 6.89 -17.54
C VAL A 39 -12.84 8.09 -16.87
N LYS A 40 -13.10 9.27 -17.43
CA LYS A 40 -12.61 10.52 -16.84
C LYS A 40 -13.40 10.84 -15.59
N GLY A 41 -12.70 11.18 -14.51
CA GLY A 41 -13.34 11.80 -13.37
C GLY A 41 -12.39 12.22 -12.26
N ASP A 42 -12.92 13.03 -11.36
CA ASP A 42 -12.19 13.65 -10.26
C ASP A 42 -12.92 13.40 -8.95
N LEU A 43 -12.21 12.93 -7.93
CA LEU A 43 -12.75 12.71 -6.59
C LEU A 43 -13.15 14.01 -5.89
N ASN A 44 -12.66 15.16 -6.36
CA ASN A 44 -13.04 16.49 -5.89
C ASN A 44 -14.28 17.05 -6.61
N ASP A 45 -14.78 16.38 -7.65
CA ASP A 45 -16.03 16.73 -8.34
C ASP A 45 -17.13 15.75 -7.95
N LYS A 46 -18.07 16.23 -7.13
CA LYS A 46 -19.22 15.45 -6.66
C LYS A 46 -20.01 14.83 -7.82
N ALA A 47 -20.29 15.57 -8.88
CA ALA A 47 -21.07 15.07 -10.00
C ALA A 47 -20.32 13.95 -10.75
N SER A 48 -19.00 14.11 -10.90
CA SER A 48 -18.13 13.09 -11.48
C SER A 48 -18.13 11.80 -10.65
N VAL A 49 -18.11 11.90 -9.32
CA VAL A 49 -18.17 10.75 -8.43
C VAL A 49 -19.52 10.06 -8.50
N GLU A 50 -20.63 10.80 -8.36
CA GLU A 50 -21.99 10.25 -8.41
C GLU A 50 -22.26 9.50 -9.72
N ALA A 51 -21.80 10.02 -10.86
CA ALA A 51 -21.95 9.35 -12.15
C ALA A 51 -21.17 8.02 -12.27
N SER A 52 -20.19 7.79 -11.40
CA SER A 52 -19.22 6.68 -11.50
C SER A 52 -19.49 5.54 -10.52
N LEU A 53 -20.35 5.72 -9.51
CA LEU A 53 -20.51 4.77 -8.41
C LEU A 53 -21.61 3.73 -8.65
N LYS A 54 -21.21 2.48 -8.92
CA LYS A 54 -22.06 1.27 -8.82
C LYS A 54 -21.25 0.14 -8.15
N GLY A 55 -21.00 0.29 -6.84
CA GLY A 55 -20.01 -0.50 -6.10
C GLY A 55 -18.59 0.01 -6.39
N ALA A 56 -17.84 0.39 -5.36
CA ALA A 56 -16.56 1.07 -5.56
C ALA A 56 -15.49 0.60 -4.57
N PHE A 57 -14.28 0.44 -5.09
CA PHE A 57 -13.06 0.44 -4.31
C PHE A 57 -12.42 1.83 -4.41
N MET A 58 -12.20 2.47 -3.26
CA MET A 58 -11.60 3.80 -3.20
C MET A 58 -10.26 3.73 -2.50
N VAL A 59 -9.30 4.50 -3.02
CA VAL A 59 -8.03 4.74 -2.34
C VAL A 59 -7.98 6.21 -1.96
N THR A 60 -7.93 6.49 -0.67
CA THR A 60 -7.66 7.83 -0.16
C THR A 60 -6.15 8.01 -0.10
N ASN A 61 -5.57 8.61 -1.15
CA ASN A 61 -4.14 8.93 -1.13
C ASN A 61 -3.92 10.31 -0.51
N PHE A 62 -3.54 10.34 0.76
CA PHE A 62 -3.14 11.57 1.43
C PHE A 62 -1.84 12.15 0.84
N TRP A 63 -1.05 11.33 0.15
CA TRP A 63 0.35 11.62 -0.14
C TRP A 63 0.65 12.14 -1.55
N ASP A 64 -0.36 12.37 -2.38
CA ASP A 64 -0.21 12.78 -3.80
C ASP A 64 0.65 14.07 -3.99
N HIS A 65 0.89 14.84 -2.92
CA HIS A 65 1.65 16.10 -2.92
C HIS A 65 3.09 16.00 -2.35
N PHE A 66 3.53 14.84 -1.87
CA PHE A 66 4.85 14.70 -1.23
C PHE A 66 5.90 14.09 -2.17
N SER A 67 7.18 14.39 -1.93
CA SER A 67 8.29 13.96 -2.80
C SER A 67 8.88 12.61 -2.37
N LYS A 68 9.35 11.83 -3.35
CA LYS A 68 9.98 10.52 -3.14
C LYS A 68 11.20 10.56 -2.21
N GLU A 69 12.01 11.62 -2.26
CA GLU A 69 13.18 11.74 -1.37
C GLU A 69 12.79 11.79 0.12
N LYS A 70 11.57 12.24 0.42
CA LYS A 70 11.06 12.33 1.80
C LYS A 70 10.49 11.00 2.31
N GLU A 71 10.12 10.08 1.40
CA GLU A 71 9.70 8.72 1.75
C GLU A 71 10.86 7.83 2.22
N MET A 72 12.11 8.28 2.02
CA MET A 72 13.33 7.58 2.48
C MET A 72 13.75 7.98 3.91
N ALA A 73 12.97 8.80 4.61
CA ALA A 73 13.28 9.20 5.97
C ALA A 73 13.18 8.00 6.95
N PRO A 74 14.09 7.90 7.94
CA PRO A 74 14.07 6.81 8.91
C PRO A 74 12.79 6.83 9.74
N LEU A 75 12.14 5.68 9.93
CA LEU A 75 10.87 5.62 10.66
C LEU A 75 11.11 5.56 12.18
N PRO A 76 10.60 6.51 12.98
CA PRO A 76 10.71 6.45 14.43
C PRO A 76 9.77 5.39 14.97
N MET A 77 10.10 4.10 14.85
CA MET A 77 9.31 2.99 15.40
C MET A 77 9.92 2.38 16.67
N GLY A 78 11.22 2.59 16.90
CA GLY A 78 11.96 1.89 17.97
C GLY A 78 11.83 0.37 17.80
N ASP A 79 11.74 -0.35 18.91
CA ASP A 79 11.62 -1.82 18.91
C ASP A 79 10.21 -2.34 18.60
N VAL A 80 9.25 -1.48 18.25
CA VAL A 80 7.88 -1.91 17.97
C VAL A 80 7.79 -2.43 16.53
N PRO A 81 7.40 -3.71 16.31
CA PRO A 81 7.18 -4.22 14.97
C PRO A 81 6.03 -3.48 14.28
N MET A 82 6.24 -3.15 13.00
CA MET A 82 5.25 -2.51 12.14
C MET A 82 4.68 -3.54 11.17
N ASP A 83 3.35 -3.63 11.09
CA ASP A 83 2.66 -4.42 10.08
C ASP A 83 2.91 -3.86 8.67
N GLY A 84 3.18 -4.77 7.74
CA GLY A 84 3.47 -4.42 6.35
C GLY A 84 2.84 -5.39 5.38
N ILE A 85 2.47 -4.90 4.19
CA ILE A 85 2.02 -5.71 3.06
C ILE A 85 2.45 -5.05 1.75
N SER A 86 2.81 -5.85 0.76
CA SER A 86 3.00 -5.34 -0.60
C SER A 86 1.70 -4.79 -1.16
N VAL A 87 1.74 -3.56 -1.70
CA VAL A 87 0.60 -2.96 -2.42
C VAL A 87 0.15 -3.83 -3.61
N ALA A 88 1.05 -4.63 -4.19
CA ALA A 88 0.70 -5.59 -5.23
C ALA A 88 -0.20 -6.71 -4.70
N ASP A 89 0.06 -7.21 -3.49
CA ASP A 89 -0.69 -8.32 -2.87
C ASP A 89 -2.03 -7.87 -2.27
N VAL A 90 -2.20 -6.57 -1.99
CA VAL A 90 -3.50 -5.98 -1.62
C VAL A 90 -4.57 -6.24 -2.68
N GLY A 91 -4.19 -6.27 -3.97
CA GLY A 91 -5.13 -6.51 -5.07
C GLY A 91 -5.91 -7.82 -4.91
N GLU A 92 -5.18 -8.91 -4.68
CA GLU A 92 -5.74 -10.25 -4.47
C GLU A 92 -6.60 -10.33 -3.21
N VAL A 93 -6.15 -9.73 -2.11
CA VAL A 93 -6.91 -9.71 -0.85
C VAL A 93 -8.26 -9.01 -1.03
N ILE A 94 -8.26 -7.85 -1.68
CA ILE A 94 -9.49 -7.09 -1.97
C ILE A 94 -10.41 -7.86 -2.93
N CYS A 95 -9.85 -8.53 -3.94
CA CYS A 95 -10.63 -9.39 -4.83
C CYS A 95 -11.31 -10.53 -4.06
N SER A 96 -10.61 -11.18 -3.13
CA SER A 96 -11.19 -12.20 -2.23
C SER A 96 -12.31 -11.65 -1.34
N ILE A 97 -12.15 -10.42 -0.83
CA ILE A 97 -13.18 -9.75 -0.02
C ILE A 97 -14.44 -9.47 -0.84
N PHE A 98 -14.31 -8.98 -2.08
CA PHE A 98 -15.46 -8.74 -2.97
C PHE A 98 -16.24 -10.00 -3.28
N ASN A 99 -15.57 -11.16 -3.30
CA ASN A 99 -16.19 -12.46 -3.52
C ASN A 99 -16.90 -13.04 -2.28
N LEU A 100 -16.81 -12.39 -1.12
CA LEU A 100 -17.36 -12.84 0.16
C LEU A 100 -18.12 -11.71 0.89
N PRO A 101 -19.04 -10.99 0.23
CA PRO A 101 -19.66 -9.79 0.79
C PRO A 101 -20.39 -10.06 2.12
N GLU A 102 -21.05 -11.20 2.25
CA GLU A 102 -21.75 -11.62 3.47
C GLU A 102 -20.84 -11.74 4.70
N LYS A 103 -19.54 -11.93 4.51
CA LYS A 103 -18.57 -12.02 5.60
C LYS A 103 -17.96 -10.66 5.97
N PHE A 104 -17.88 -9.73 5.03
CA PHE A 104 -17.05 -8.52 5.16
C PHE A 104 -17.81 -7.19 5.12
N VAL A 105 -19.08 -7.17 4.68
CA VAL A 105 -19.90 -5.95 4.76
C VAL A 105 -19.99 -5.47 6.22
N GLY A 106 -19.69 -4.18 6.44
CA GLY A 106 -19.68 -3.55 7.76
C GLY A 106 -18.48 -3.92 8.64
N LYS A 107 -17.45 -4.58 8.10
CA LYS A 107 -16.23 -4.93 8.82
C LYS A 107 -15.08 -3.98 8.46
N ILE A 108 -14.24 -3.72 9.44
CA ILE A 108 -12.91 -3.13 9.25
C ILE A 108 -11.91 -4.28 9.25
N VAL A 109 -11.03 -4.33 8.25
CA VAL A 109 -10.05 -5.40 8.10
C VAL A 109 -8.66 -4.77 8.00
N GLY A 110 -7.84 -4.93 9.03
CA GLY A 110 -6.43 -4.56 9.00
C GLY A 110 -5.61 -5.61 8.25
N LEU A 111 -4.93 -5.20 7.18
CA LEU A 111 -4.15 -6.10 6.33
C LEU A 111 -2.68 -6.12 6.77
N SER A 112 -2.12 -7.32 6.89
CA SER A 112 -0.71 -7.51 7.23
C SER A 112 -0.18 -8.80 6.63
N ALA A 113 0.91 -8.73 5.87
CA ALA A 113 1.66 -9.92 5.49
C ALA A 113 2.45 -10.43 6.70
N GLU A 114 3.16 -9.52 7.37
CA GLU A 114 3.95 -9.75 8.57
C GLU A 114 4.19 -8.43 9.31
N ALA A 115 4.56 -8.52 10.59
CA ALA A 115 5.00 -7.39 11.40
C ALA A 115 6.49 -7.52 11.71
N GLN A 116 7.26 -6.47 11.43
CA GLN A 116 8.72 -6.49 11.60
C GLN A 116 9.23 -5.16 12.18
N THR A 117 10.28 -5.21 13.00
CA THR A 117 10.96 -4.00 13.47
C THR A 117 11.73 -3.33 12.33
N VAL A 118 12.10 -2.05 12.49
CA VAL A 118 12.93 -1.34 11.50
C VAL A 118 14.29 -2.04 11.34
N GLN A 119 14.88 -2.53 12.44
CA GLN A 119 16.10 -3.34 12.38
C GLN A 119 15.91 -4.63 11.57
N GLN A 120 14.79 -5.36 11.72
CA GLN A 120 14.53 -6.56 10.91
C GLN A 120 14.38 -6.24 9.42
N HIS A 121 13.79 -5.09 9.07
CA HIS A 121 13.76 -4.61 7.69
C HIS A 121 15.18 -4.29 7.19
N ALA A 122 15.99 -3.61 8.00
CA ALA A 122 17.38 -3.28 7.69
C ALA A 122 18.24 -4.55 7.47
N ASP A 123 18.06 -5.58 8.28
CA ASP A 123 18.74 -6.88 8.13
C ASP A 123 18.33 -7.58 6.82
N ALA A 124 17.03 -7.58 6.50
CA ALA A 124 16.51 -8.17 5.28
C ALA A 124 17.02 -7.43 4.03
N LEU A 125 17.04 -6.09 4.07
CA LEU A 125 17.63 -5.26 3.03
C LEU A 125 19.13 -5.52 2.90
N SER A 126 19.86 -5.59 4.02
CA SER A 126 21.30 -5.84 4.01
C SER A 126 21.64 -7.14 3.30
N LYS A 127 20.92 -8.20 3.66
CA LYS A 127 21.04 -9.52 3.03
C LYS A 127 20.69 -9.48 1.55
N GLY A 128 19.63 -8.77 1.18
CA GLY A 128 19.13 -8.72 -0.20
C GLY A 128 19.98 -7.88 -1.14
N LEU A 129 20.64 -6.83 -0.64
CA LEU A 129 21.47 -5.91 -1.41
C LEU A 129 22.96 -6.28 -1.38
N GLY A 130 23.39 -7.11 -0.42
CA GLY A 130 24.80 -7.38 -0.19
C GLY A 130 25.58 -6.15 0.30
N LYS A 131 24.88 -5.17 0.88
CA LYS A 131 25.44 -3.95 1.47
C LYS A 131 24.92 -3.83 2.89
N GLU A 132 25.65 -3.15 3.76
CA GLU A 132 25.16 -2.90 5.11
C GLU A 132 24.09 -1.80 5.12
N VAL A 133 22.94 -2.10 5.71
CA VAL A 133 21.84 -1.19 5.99
C VAL A 133 21.54 -1.28 7.49
N ARG A 134 21.41 -0.14 8.16
CA ARG A 134 21.17 -0.07 9.61
C ARG A 134 19.94 0.76 9.91
N ASP A 135 19.29 0.45 11.03
CA ASP A 135 18.32 1.36 11.63
C ASP A 135 19.05 2.64 12.07
N ALA A 136 18.46 3.80 11.77
CA ALA A 136 18.98 5.09 12.23
C ALA A 136 18.55 5.41 13.67
N GLU A 137 17.64 4.62 14.25
CA GLU A 137 17.17 4.72 15.64
C GLU A 137 16.65 6.12 16.00
N ILE A 138 16.08 6.84 15.03
CA ILE A 138 15.57 8.20 15.25
C ILE A 138 14.40 8.19 16.24
N THR A 139 14.45 9.10 17.22
CA THR A 139 13.35 9.27 18.18
C THR A 139 12.20 10.04 17.56
N LEU A 140 10.98 9.90 18.10
CA LEU A 140 9.83 10.70 17.65
C LEU A 140 10.11 12.21 17.78
N GLU A 141 10.70 12.64 18.91
CA GLU A 141 11.03 14.04 19.15
C GLU A 141 12.06 14.59 18.14
N ALA A 142 13.06 13.79 17.79
CA ALA A 142 14.04 14.18 16.77
C ALA A 142 13.41 14.22 15.37
N TYR A 143 12.50 13.29 15.07
CA TYR A 143 11.81 13.21 13.80
C TYR A 143 10.88 14.42 13.56
N GLU A 144 10.15 14.87 14.59
CA GLU A 144 9.27 16.05 14.52
C GLU A 144 10.01 17.35 14.18
N LYS A 145 11.32 17.41 14.47
CA LYS A 145 12.19 18.55 14.20
C LYS A 145 12.74 18.55 12.76
N LEU A 146 12.46 17.51 11.96
CA LEU A 146 12.89 17.46 10.57
C LEU A 146 12.15 18.53 9.74
N GLU A 147 12.90 19.30 8.94
CA GLU A 147 12.38 20.44 8.18
C GLU A 147 11.72 20.03 6.85
N PHE A 148 10.76 19.09 6.90
CA PHE A 148 9.92 18.79 5.74
C PHE A 148 8.43 18.83 6.08
N SER A 149 7.63 19.22 5.08
CA SER A 149 6.21 19.56 5.19
C SER A 149 5.26 18.47 5.72
N ALA A 150 5.74 17.24 5.94
CA ALA A 150 4.97 16.10 6.45
C ALA A 150 5.56 15.48 7.72
N ALA A 151 6.61 16.06 8.30
CA ALA A 151 7.35 15.45 9.41
C ALA A 151 6.45 15.17 10.62
N LYS A 152 5.55 16.10 10.93
CA LYS A 152 4.59 15.98 12.03
C LYS A 152 3.55 14.89 11.77
N GLU A 153 2.99 14.82 10.57
CA GLU A 153 2.02 13.79 10.19
C GLU A 153 2.66 12.39 10.22
N MET A 154 3.90 12.27 9.75
CA MET A 154 4.66 11.01 9.81
C MET A 154 5.01 10.61 11.24
N ALA A 155 5.41 11.56 12.10
CA ALA A 155 5.64 11.29 13.52
C ALA A 155 4.36 10.78 14.20
N ASN A 156 3.21 11.42 13.94
CA ASN A 156 1.91 10.98 14.45
C ASN A 156 1.51 9.59 13.94
N MET A 157 1.77 9.29 12.66
CA MET A 157 1.53 7.97 12.09
C MET A 157 2.39 6.90 12.79
N CYS A 158 3.68 7.15 12.97
CA CYS A 158 4.57 6.24 13.70
C CYS A 158 4.16 6.10 15.16
N HIS A 159 3.72 7.17 15.81
CA HIS A 159 3.14 7.11 17.15
C HIS A 159 1.91 6.19 17.19
N PHE A 160 0.99 6.31 16.23
CA PHE A 160 -0.16 5.41 16.12
C PHE A 160 0.24 3.96 15.86
N TYR A 161 1.20 3.69 14.97
CA TYR A 161 1.70 2.34 14.74
C TYR A 161 2.37 1.71 15.96
N ARG A 162 3.05 2.52 16.79
CA ARG A 162 3.58 2.06 18.09
C ARG A 162 2.48 1.60 19.06
N MET A 163 1.24 2.07 18.87
CA MET A 163 0.06 1.63 19.63
C MET A 163 -0.51 0.29 19.12
N LYS A 164 0.10 -0.33 18.09
CA LYS A 164 -0.29 -1.64 17.52
C LYS A 164 -1.74 -1.68 17.05
N PRO A 165 -2.08 -0.95 15.96
CA PRO A 165 -3.40 -1.03 15.37
C PRO A 165 -3.76 -2.47 15.01
N ASP A 166 -5.05 -2.77 15.02
CA ASP A 166 -5.54 -4.13 14.77
C ASP A 166 -5.31 -4.54 13.31
N CYS A 167 -4.47 -5.55 13.13
CA CYS A 167 -4.11 -6.16 11.86
C CYS A 167 -4.23 -7.68 12.00
N ASP A 168 -4.89 -8.34 11.04
CA ASP A 168 -5.06 -9.79 11.06
C ASP A 168 -4.23 -10.43 9.94
N SER A 169 -2.98 -10.76 10.28
CA SER A 169 -2.08 -11.45 9.35
C SER A 169 -2.63 -12.83 8.95
N LYS A 170 -3.23 -13.58 9.89
CA LYS A 170 -3.79 -14.91 9.57
C LYS A 170 -4.95 -14.81 8.58
N LEU A 171 -5.84 -13.83 8.74
CA LEU A 171 -6.88 -13.53 7.77
C LEU A 171 -6.30 -13.08 6.43
N THR A 172 -5.30 -12.21 6.45
CA THR A 172 -4.63 -11.74 5.22
C THR A 172 -4.07 -12.91 4.42
N HIS A 173 -3.35 -13.84 5.06
CA HIS A 173 -2.85 -15.07 4.43
C HIS A 173 -3.96 -16.01 3.96
N ARG A 174 -5.10 -16.09 4.67
CA ARG A 174 -6.27 -16.85 4.20
C ARG A 174 -6.90 -16.23 2.95
N LEU A 175 -6.96 -14.90 2.87
CA LEU A 175 -7.53 -14.17 1.74
C LEU A 175 -6.59 -14.14 0.53
N ASN A 176 -5.27 -14.17 0.77
CA ASN A 176 -4.25 -14.32 -0.26
C ASN A 176 -3.10 -15.23 0.23
N PRO A 177 -3.16 -16.54 -0.06
CA PRO A 177 -2.09 -17.48 0.32
C PRO A 177 -0.74 -17.23 -0.36
N LYS A 178 -0.69 -16.32 -1.35
CA LYS A 178 0.52 -15.95 -2.10
C LYS A 178 1.09 -14.58 -1.65
N VAL A 179 0.57 -14.02 -0.55
CA VAL A 179 1.09 -12.79 0.02
C VAL A 179 2.57 -12.96 0.36
N LYS A 180 3.39 -11.98 -0.02
CA LYS A 180 4.84 -12.09 0.11
C LYS A 180 5.31 -11.51 1.44
N SER A 181 6.29 -12.17 2.04
CA SER A 181 7.11 -11.54 3.08
C SER A 181 7.95 -10.40 2.48
N PHE A 182 8.43 -9.51 3.34
CA PHE A 182 9.34 -8.43 2.98
C PHE A 182 10.64 -8.97 2.34
N SER A 183 11.19 -10.06 2.87
CA SER A 183 12.37 -10.73 2.30
C SER A 183 12.13 -11.30 0.89
N GLN A 184 10.92 -11.83 0.62
CA GLN A 184 10.52 -12.28 -0.71
C GLN A 184 10.33 -11.09 -1.66
N LEU A 185 9.81 -9.96 -1.16
CA LEU A 185 9.69 -8.73 -1.95
C LEU A 185 11.05 -8.17 -2.34
N ILE A 186 12.01 -8.11 -1.41
CA ILE A 186 13.37 -7.66 -1.71
C ILE A 186 14.00 -8.56 -2.79
N SER A 187 13.93 -9.88 -2.59
CA SER A 187 14.46 -10.86 -3.55
C SER A 187 13.87 -10.69 -4.95
N LYS A 188 12.55 -10.45 -5.04
CA LYS A 188 11.86 -10.24 -6.32
C LYS A 188 12.22 -8.91 -7.00
N ASN A 189 12.58 -7.89 -6.23
CA ASN A 189 12.80 -6.52 -6.71
C ASN A 189 14.27 -6.08 -6.67
N GLN A 190 15.22 -7.00 -6.54
CA GLN A 190 16.66 -6.67 -6.44
C GLN A 190 17.15 -5.71 -7.52
N SER A 191 16.71 -5.87 -8.78
CA SER A 191 17.09 -4.97 -9.87
C SER A 191 16.69 -3.52 -9.64
N ALA A 192 15.51 -3.28 -9.07
CA ALA A 192 15.01 -1.93 -8.77
C ALA A 192 15.73 -1.31 -7.56
N LEU A 193 16.34 -2.12 -6.69
CA LEU A 193 17.02 -1.66 -5.48
C LEU A 193 18.54 -1.45 -5.66
N LYS A 194 19.12 -1.84 -6.80
CA LYS A 194 20.57 -1.73 -7.06
C LYS A 194 21.13 -0.29 -6.99
N GLY A 195 20.28 0.73 -7.12
CA GLY A 195 20.66 2.15 -7.07
C GLY A 195 20.50 2.81 -5.70
N ILE A 196 20.08 2.06 -4.69
CA ILE A 196 19.98 2.48 -3.28
C ILE A 196 21.25 1.99 -2.55
#